data_AF-Q6Y0E9-F1
#
_entry.id   AF-Q6Y0E9-F1
#
_cell.length_a   1.000
_cell.length_b   1.000
_cell.length_c   1.000
_cell.angle_alpha   90.00
_cell.angle_beta   90.00
_cell.angle_gamma   90.00
#
_symmetry.space_group_name_H-M   'P 1'
#
loop_
_entity.id
_entity.type
_entity.pdbx_description
1 polymer ?
#
loop_
_entity_poly.entity_id
_entity_poly.type
_entity_poly.pdbx_seq_one_letter_code
_entity_poly.pdbx_strand_id
1 'polypeptide(L)' 'AGVVECTFVASQVTELPFFATKVRLGRSGAEEIYSLGPLNEYERVGLEKAKKELAGSIAKGISFIRK' A
#
# COMPACT_ATOMS: atom_id res chain seq x y z
N ALA A 1 21.43 2.04 10.95
CA ALA A 1 20.77 2.44 9.70
C ALA A 1 19.29 2.10 9.82
N GLY A 2 18.41 3.06 9.54
CA GLY A 2 16.96 2.90 9.62
C GLY A 2 16.32 3.66 8.47
N VAL A 3 16.53 3.16 7.24
CA VAL A 3 15.94 3.77 6.03
C VAL A 3 14.46 3.46 6.03
N VAL A 4 13.62 4.50 6.11
CA VAL A 4 12.17 4.36 6.07
C VAL A 4 11.65 5.20 4.91
N GLU A 5 11.04 4.53 3.95
CA GLU A 5 10.55 5.17 2.72
C GLU A 5 9.11 4.75 2.42
N CYS A 6 8.38 5.60 1.72
CA CYS A 6 7.06 5.24 1.20
C CYS A 6 7.22 4.34 -0.02
N THR A 7 6.67 3.14 0.01
CA THR A 7 6.83 2.16 -1.07
C THR A 7 5.52 1.43 -1.34
N PHE A 8 5.19 1.22 -2.61
CA PHE A 8 4.06 0.38 -3.02
C PHE A 8 4.47 -1.09 -2.96
N VAL A 9 3.99 -1.80 -1.94
CA VAL A 9 4.38 -3.19 -1.64
C VAL A 9 3.15 -4.04 -1.36
N ALA A 10 3.33 -5.36 -1.39
CA ALA A 10 2.33 -6.28 -0.86
C ALA A 10 2.18 -6.01 0.64
N SER A 11 0.96 -5.70 1.09
CA SER A 11 0.72 -5.33 2.48
C SER A 11 -0.68 -5.73 2.92
N GLN A 12 -0.88 -5.85 4.24
CA GLN A 12 -2.20 -6.09 4.86
C GLN A 12 -2.69 -4.84 5.61
N VAL A 13 -2.12 -3.67 5.32
CA VAL A 13 -2.48 -2.39 5.97
C VAL A 13 -3.87 -1.94 5.55
N THR A 14 -4.33 -2.40 4.38
CA THR A 14 -5.71 -2.25 3.90
C THR A 14 -6.23 -3.62 3.44
N GLU A 15 -7.50 -3.68 3.08
CA GLU A 15 -8.14 -4.84 2.46
C GLU A 15 -7.58 -5.19 1.07
N LEU A 16 -6.77 -4.31 0.47
CA LEU A 16 -6.14 -4.50 -0.84
C LEU A 16 -4.82 -5.26 -0.70
N PRO A 17 -4.49 -6.15 -1.64
CA PRO A 17 -3.27 -6.96 -1.56
C PRO A 17 -1.98 -6.15 -1.75
N PHE A 18 -2.06 -4.96 -2.33
CA PHE A 18 -0.93 -4.04 -2.51
C PHE A 18 -1.33 -2.63 -2.10
N PHE A 19 -0.46 -1.95 -1.34
CA PHE A 19 -0.71 -0.56 -0.93
C PHE A 19 0.61 0.18 -0.69
N ALA A 20 0.60 1.51 -0.89
CA ALA A 20 1.75 2.36 -0.60
C ALA A 20 1.75 2.78 0.87
N THR A 21 2.76 2.37 1.62
CA THR A 21 2.91 2.68 3.04
C THR A 21 4.36 2.97 3.38
N LYS A 22 4.61 3.48 4.59
CA LYS A 22 5.97 3.59 5.11
C LYS A 22 6.51 2.19 5.36
N VAL A 23 7.69 1.91 4.85
CA VAL A 23 8.37 0.62 4.98
C VAL A 23 9.79 0.87 5.47
N ARG A 24 10.21 0.13 6.49
CA ARG A 24 11.62 0.07 6.88
C ARG A 24 12.33 -0.88 5.93
N LEU A 25 13.28 -0.32 5.19
CA LEU A 25 14.14 -1.08 4.30
C LEU A 25 15.36 -1.57 5.09
N GLY A 26 15.70 -2.84 4.87
CA GLY A 26 16.96 -3.39 5.32
C GLY A 26 17.54 -4.34 4.29
N ARG A 27 18.44 -5.24 4.71
CA ARG A 27 19.29 -5.98 3.77
C ARG A 27 18.51 -6.97 2.92
N SER A 28 17.36 -7.42 3.43
CA SER A 28 16.46 -8.34 2.74
C SER A 28 15.29 -7.63 2.04
N GLY A 29 15.36 -6.31 1.86
CA GLY A 29 14.30 -5.51 1.24
C GLY A 29 13.35 -4.89 2.26
N ALA A 30 12.04 -5.04 2.04
CA ALA A 30 11.00 -4.54 2.94
C ALA A 30 10.95 -5.38 4.23
N GLU A 31 11.60 -4.91 5.30
CA GLU A 31 11.68 -5.65 6.57
C GLU A 31 10.48 -5.42 7.49
N GLU A 32 9.91 -4.22 7.46
CA GLU A 32 8.80 -3.85 8.34
C GLU A 32 7.86 -2.88 7.62
N ILE A 33 6.56 -3.16 7.66
CA ILE A 33 5.53 -2.35 7.03
C ILE A 33 4.77 -1.62 8.13
N TYR A 34 4.78 -0.29 8.10
CA TYR A 34 4.08 0.53 9.08
C TYR A 34 2.62 0.77 8.70
N SER A 35 1.78 0.98 9.71
CA SER A 35 0.39 1.39 9.51
C SER A 35 0.29 2.85 9.03
N LEU A 36 -0.87 3.25 8.51
CA LEU A 36 -1.10 4.61 8.00
C LEU A 36 -1.07 5.70 9.09
N GLY A 37 -1.17 5.31 10.36
CA GLY A 37 -1.24 6.25 11.47
C GLY A 37 -2.58 7.00 11.53
N PRO A 38 -2.64 8.10 12.31
CA PRO A 38 -3.85 8.90 12.43
C PRO A 38 -4.13 9.69 11.15
N LEU A 39 -5.33 9.54 10.62
CA LEU A 39 -5.81 10.28 9.45
C LEU A 39 -6.90 11.27 9.86
N ASN A 40 -6.83 12.48 9.29
CA ASN A 40 -7.90 13.47 9.40
C ASN A 40 -9.10 13.10 8.49
N GLU A 41 -10.21 13.82 8.62
CA GLU A 41 -11.44 13.49 7.89
C GLU A 41 -11.27 13.57 6.36
N TYR A 42 -10.57 14.59 5.88
CA TYR A 42 -10.28 14.77 4.46
C TYR A 42 -9.42 13.61 3.91
N GLU A 43 -8.40 13.22 4.64
CA GLU A 43 -7.53 12.09 4.30
C GLU A 43 -8.27 10.75 4.30
N ARG A 44 -9.20 10.53 5.23
CA ARG A 44 -10.04 9.31 5.26
C ARG A 44 -10.94 9.22 4.04
N VAL A 45 -11.61 10.32 3.70
CA VAL A 45 -12.47 10.37 2.50
C VAL A 45 -11.64 10.16 1.23
N GLY A 46 -10.45 10.76 1.18
CA GLY A 46 -9.50 10.54 0.08
C GLY A 46 -9.03 9.09 -0.03
N LEU A 47 -8.70 8.46 1.10
CA LEU A 47 -8.25 7.08 1.18
C LEU A 47 -9.31 6.10 0.66
N GLU A 48 -10.57 6.26 1.06
CA GLU A 48 -11.67 5.40 0.58
C GLU A 48 -11.89 5.52 -0.94
N LYS A 49 -11.76 6.73 -1.49
CA LYS A 49 -11.79 6.93 -2.95
C LYS A 49 -10.59 6.27 -3.64
N ALA A 50 -9.40 6.45 -3.10
CA ALA A 50 -8.17 5.88 -3.65
C ALA A 50 -8.20 4.33 -3.64
N LYS A 51 -8.69 3.72 -2.56
CA LYS A 51 -8.84 2.26 -2.46
C LYS A 51 -9.73 1.70 -3.58
N LYS A 52 -10.86 2.36 -3.86
CA LYS A 52 -11.79 1.92 -4.90
C LYS A 52 -11.14 1.90 -6.30
N GLU A 53 -10.40 2.94 -6.65
CA GLU A 53 -9.69 3.02 -7.92
C GLU A 53 -8.52 2.03 -7.98
N LEU A 54 -7.75 1.95 -6.90
CA LEU A 54 -6.58 1.08 -6.79
C LEU A 54 -6.96 -0.40 -6.90
N ALA A 55 -8.09 -0.82 -6.32
CA ALA A 55 -8.61 -2.17 -6.48
C ALA A 55 -8.79 -2.56 -7.95
N GLY A 56 -9.35 -1.65 -8.76
CA GLY A 56 -9.50 -1.85 -10.20
C GLY A 56 -8.15 -1.97 -10.92
N SER A 57 -7.18 -1.12 -10.55
CA SER A 57 -5.82 -1.16 -11.11
C SER A 57 -5.08 -2.45 -10.80
N ILE A 58 -5.17 -2.93 -9.56
CA ILE A 58 -4.59 -4.21 -9.13
C ILE A 58 -5.25 -5.37 -9.89
N ALA A 59 -6.59 -5.40 -9.95
CA ALA A 59 -7.32 -6.44 -10.65
C ALA A 59 -6.95 -6.50 -12.13
N LYS A 60 -6.76 -5.33 -12.77
CA LYS A 60 -6.29 -5.24 -14.16
C LYS A 60 -4.91 -5.88 -14.34
N GLY A 61 -3.95 -5.61 -13.45
CA GLY A 61 -2.63 -6.22 -13.49
C GLY A 61 -2.67 -7.74 -13.31
N ILE A 62 -3.44 -8.23 -12.34
CA ILE A 62 -3.60 -9.68 -12.09
C ILE A 62 -4.27 -10.36 -13.28
N SER A 63 -5.34 -9.78 -13.82
CA SER A 63 -6.06 -10.34 -14.97
C SER A 63 -5.20 -10.37 -16.23
N PHE A 64 -4.27 -9.42 -16.40
CA PHE A 64 -3.37 -9.41 -17.55
C PHE A 64 -2.44 -10.62 -17.55
N ILE A 65 -1.89 -11.01 -16.38
CA ILE A 65 -0.99 -12.17 -16.26
C ILE A 65 -1.74 -13.51 -16.24
N ARG A 66 -2.99 -13.53 -15.76
CA ARG A 66 -3.81 -14.76 -15.69
C ARG A 66 -4.56 -15.10 -16.98
N LYS A 67 -4.44 -14.27 -18.02
CA LYS A 67 -4.93 -14.56 -19.37
C LYS A 67 -3.83 -15.20 -20.20
#